data_AF-A0A6P8IUA9-F1
#
_entry.id   AF-A0A6P8IUA9-F1
#
_cell.length_a   1.000
_cell.length_b   1.000
_cell.length_c   1.000
_cell.angle_alpha   90.00
_cell.angle_beta   90.00
_cell.angle_gamma   90.00
#
_symmetry.space_group_name_H-M   'P 1'
#
loop_
_entity.id
_entity.type
_entity.pdbx_description
1 polymer ?
#
loop_
_entity_poly.entity_id
_entity_poly.type
_entity_poly.pdbx_seq_one_letter_code
_entity_poly.pdbx_strand_id
1 'polypeptide(L)'
;MALEEDWAYCTMCRSARQGVSTLHRASLRKVEWPDQPMQSLQVSEEPTIYTSINDAFDTILQYMNVSSQQCKRFYRNQPKGKCSNEDKNHIRRFHQPHYPIHYKRNPLQKSEDVHVEVVPGSYAVTAGRWGAERQHTHVVRIEPGQTVDLAFAI
;
A
#
# COMPACT_ATOMS: atom_id res chain seq x y z
N MET A 1 31.42 -22.55 6.86
CA MET A 1 31.80 -21.12 6.83
C MET A 1 30.92 -20.41 5.80
N ALA A 2 29.61 -20.30 6.05
CA ALA A 2 28.66 -19.89 5.03
C ALA A 2 27.51 -19.11 5.68
N LEU A 3 27.66 -17.79 5.88
CA LEU A 3 26.58 -16.83 6.21
C LEU A 3 27.08 -15.38 5.98
N GLU A 4 27.82 -15.09 4.91
CA GLU A 4 28.23 -13.69 4.59
C GLU A 4 27.47 -13.06 3.41
N GLU A 5 26.61 -13.80 2.70
CA GLU A 5 25.85 -13.26 1.55
C GLU A 5 24.43 -12.78 1.88
N ASP A 6 23.94 -12.91 3.12
CA ASP A 6 22.48 -12.84 3.36
C ASP A 6 22.07 -11.93 4.54
N TRP A 7 22.46 -10.65 4.54
CA TRP A 7 22.18 -9.76 5.69
C TRP A 7 21.17 -8.63 5.46
N ALA A 8 20.73 -8.35 4.23
CA ALA A 8 19.47 -7.60 4.01
C ALA A 8 19.09 -7.59 2.52
N TYR A 9 17.97 -8.22 2.18
CA TYR A 9 17.35 -7.91 0.90
C TYR A 9 17.03 -6.42 0.87
N CYS A 10 17.55 -5.72 -0.14
CA CYS A 10 17.43 -4.29 -0.32
C CYS A 10 15.96 -3.84 -0.11
N THR A 11 15.67 -3.20 1.03
CA THR A 11 14.32 -2.71 1.39
C THR A 11 13.77 -1.79 0.31
N MET A 12 14.65 -0.99 -0.30
CA MET A 12 14.36 -0.12 -1.43
C MET A 12 13.95 -0.88 -2.69
N CYS A 13 14.66 -1.96 -2.99
CA CYS A 13 14.36 -2.81 -4.14
C CYS A 13 13.05 -3.58 -3.91
N ARG A 14 12.76 -3.93 -2.65
CA ARG A 14 11.47 -4.51 -2.24
C ARG A 14 10.33 -3.51 -2.41
N SER A 15 10.46 -2.30 -1.87
CA SER A 15 9.44 -1.26 -1.98
C SER A 15 9.22 -0.85 -3.43
N ALA A 16 10.28 -0.73 -4.22
CA ALA A 16 10.19 -0.48 -5.66
C ALA A 16 9.41 -1.58 -6.40
N ARG A 17 9.73 -2.86 -6.18
CA ARG A 17 8.98 -3.98 -6.78
C ARG A 17 7.51 -4.00 -6.36
N GLN A 18 7.24 -3.74 -5.08
CA GLN A 18 5.86 -3.62 -4.57
C GLN A 18 5.13 -2.43 -5.19
N GLY A 19 5.82 -1.30 -5.37
CA GLY A 19 5.32 -0.11 -6.05
C GLY A 19 4.91 -0.42 -7.49
N VAL A 20 5.79 -1.07 -8.25
CA VAL A 20 5.51 -1.50 -9.64
C VAL A 20 4.31 -2.46 -9.69
N SER A 21 4.26 -3.47 -8.81
CA SER A 21 3.13 -4.40 -8.76
C SER A 21 1.82 -3.70 -8.38
N THR A 22 1.87 -2.71 -7.49
CA THR A 22 0.71 -1.92 -7.08
C THR A 22 0.24 -1.01 -8.21
N LEU A 23 1.17 -0.33 -8.90
CA LEU A 23 0.87 0.45 -10.09
C LEU A 23 0.21 -0.42 -11.16
N HIS A 24 0.78 -1.58 -11.47
CA HIS A 24 0.20 -2.49 -12.46
C HIS A 24 -1.23 -2.92 -12.08
N ARG A 25 -1.45 -3.32 -10.81
CA ARG A 25 -2.79 -3.66 -10.30
C ARG A 25 -3.77 -2.49 -10.35
N ALA A 26 -3.31 -1.27 -10.06
CA ALA A 26 -4.13 -0.07 -10.12
C ALA A 26 -4.48 0.29 -11.57
N SER A 27 -3.52 0.20 -12.49
CA SER A 27 -3.72 0.45 -13.92
C SER A 27 -4.73 -0.52 -14.53
N LEU A 28 -4.72 -1.80 -14.13
CA LEU A 28 -5.73 -2.78 -14.55
C LEU A 28 -7.14 -2.47 -14.02
N ARG A 29 -7.26 -1.63 -12.98
CA ARG A 29 -8.52 -1.24 -12.34
C ARG A 29 -8.86 0.23 -12.59
N LYS A 30 -8.22 0.88 -13.57
CA LYS A 30 -8.48 2.27 -13.89
C LYS A 30 -9.95 2.40 -14.34
N VAL A 31 -10.70 3.24 -13.63
CA VAL A 31 -12.08 3.60 -13.97
C VAL A 31 -12.08 5.02 -14.50
N GLU A 32 -12.75 5.25 -15.62
CA GLU A 32 -13.04 6.61 -16.09
C GLU A 32 -14.18 7.18 -15.25
N TRP A 33 -13.88 8.26 -14.54
CA TRP A 33 -14.87 8.98 -13.77
C TRP A 33 -15.62 9.96 -14.69
N PRO A 34 -16.93 10.14 -14.52
CA PRO A 34 -17.64 11.22 -15.20
C PRO A 34 -17.05 12.57 -14.78
N ASP A 35 -16.94 13.52 -15.72
CA ASP A 35 -16.47 14.87 -15.43
C ASP A 35 -17.34 15.52 -14.35
N GLN A 36 -16.73 15.86 -13.21
CA GLN A 36 -17.36 16.71 -12.22
C GLN A 36 -17.24 18.17 -12.67
N PRO A 37 -18.31 18.99 -12.61
CA PRO A 37 -18.14 20.43 -12.66
C PRO A 37 -17.34 20.85 -11.43
N MET A 38 -16.09 21.28 -11.64
CA MET A 38 -15.26 21.88 -10.59
C MET A 38 -16.02 23.07 -9.98
N GLN A 39 -16.64 22.88 -8.84
CA GLN A 39 -16.93 24.01 -7.96
C GLN A 39 -15.57 24.47 -7.41
N SER A 40 -15.14 25.62 -7.90
CA SER A 40 -13.98 26.35 -7.41
C SER A 40 -14.16 26.62 -5.93
N LEU A 41 -13.64 25.74 -5.08
CA LEU A 41 -13.27 26.11 -3.73
C LEU A 41 -12.09 27.08 -3.88
N GLN A 42 -12.30 28.33 -3.47
CA GLN A 42 -11.29 29.38 -3.52
C GLN A 42 -10.03 28.90 -2.80
N VAL A 43 -9.02 28.55 -3.58
CA VAL A 43 -7.68 28.26 -3.09
C VAL A 43 -7.07 29.58 -2.65
N SER A 44 -6.84 29.71 -1.34
CA SER A 44 -6.08 30.82 -0.76
C SER A 44 -4.67 30.81 -1.35
N GLU A 45 -4.24 31.93 -1.96
CA GLU A 45 -2.89 32.14 -2.48
C GLU A 45 -1.89 32.29 -1.32
N GLU A 46 -1.46 31.17 -0.75
CA GLU A 46 -0.27 31.15 0.11
C GLU A 46 0.94 30.72 -0.76
N PRO A 47 2.07 31.46 -0.74
CA PRO A 47 3.21 31.19 -1.57
C PRO A 47 3.83 29.87 -1.14
N THR A 48 3.51 28.87 -1.91
CA THR A 48 3.80 27.49 -1.63
C THR A 48 4.97 27.14 -2.51
N ILE A 49 6.16 27.15 -1.89
CA ILE A 49 7.31 26.42 -2.43
C ILE A 49 6.92 24.94 -2.31
N TYR A 50 6.09 24.48 -3.24
CA TYR A 50 5.68 23.10 -3.29
C TYR A 50 6.91 22.29 -3.69
N THR A 51 7.51 21.58 -2.73
CA THR A 51 8.25 20.37 -3.05
C THR A 51 7.28 19.51 -3.87
N SER A 52 7.66 19.19 -5.11
CA SER A 52 6.81 18.39 -5.97
C SER A 52 6.45 17.08 -5.28
N ILE A 53 5.37 16.42 -5.72
CA ILE A 53 5.02 15.10 -5.17
C ILE A 53 6.19 14.10 -5.29
N ASN A 54 7.01 14.26 -6.34
CA ASN A 54 8.23 13.49 -6.53
C ASN A 54 9.28 13.80 -5.45
N ASP A 55 9.49 15.08 -5.11
CA ASP A 55 10.42 15.48 -4.04
C ASP A 55 10.01 14.90 -2.67
N ALA A 56 8.71 14.83 -2.40
CA ALA A 56 8.19 14.19 -1.19
C ALA A 56 8.49 12.68 -1.17
N PHE A 57 8.29 11.99 -2.30
CA PHE A 57 8.65 10.56 -2.43
C PHE A 57 10.16 10.34 -2.31
N ASP A 58 10.98 11.17 -2.95
CA ASP A 58 12.44 11.10 -2.88
C ASP A 58 12.93 11.30 -1.44
N THR A 59 12.33 12.23 -0.71
CA THR A 59 12.62 12.45 0.72
C THR A 59 12.32 11.21 1.56
N ILE A 60 11.15 10.59 1.34
CA ILE A 60 10.78 9.34 2.05
C ILE A 60 11.75 8.21 1.69
N LEU A 61 12.09 8.06 0.41
CA LEU A 61 13.02 7.04 -0.07
C LEU A 61 14.42 7.23 0.53
N GLN A 62 14.90 8.47 0.61
CA GLN A 62 16.15 8.81 1.25
C GLN A 62 16.14 8.45 2.74
N TYR A 63 15.07 8.80 3.46
CA TYR A 63 14.93 8.45 4.88
C TYR A 63 14.96 6.93 5.08
N MET A 64 14.18 6.18 4.28
CA MET A 64 14.14 4.72 4.33
C MET A 64 15.50 4.07 4.05
N ASN A 65 16.28 4.63 3.12
CA ASN A 65 17.64 4.18 2.82
C ASN A 65 18.58 4.44 4.00
N VAL A 66 18.58 5.66 4.54
CA VAL A 66 19.41 6.02 5.70
C VAL A 66 19.08 5.12 6.89
N SER A 67 17.80 4.97 7.25
CA SER A 67 17.39 4.08 8.34
C SER A 67 17.87 2.64 8.13
N SER A 68 17.71 2.09 6.93
CA SER A 68 18.17 0.73 6.61
C SER A 68 19.69 0.58 6.76
N GLN A 69 20.47 1.59 6.37
CA GLN A 69 21.93 1.59 6.52
C GLN A 69 22.36 1.72 7.99
N GLN A 70 21.63 2.48 8.81
CA GLN A 70 21.93 2.56 10.24
C GLN A 70 21.63 1.24 10.95
N CYS A 71 20.51 0.59 10.61
CA CYS A 71 20.20 -0.76 11.11
C CYS A 71 21.30 -1.76 10.74
N LYS A 72 21.80 -1.74 9.49
CA LYS A 72 22.97 -2.53 9.08
C LYS A 72 24.15 -2.33 10.02
N ARG A 73 24.56 -1.08 10.22
CA ARG A 73 25.76 -0.72 10.99
C ARG A 73 25.62 -1.17 12.43
N PHE A 74 24.45 -0.94 13.03
CA PHE A 74 24.15 -1.36 14.39
C PHE A 74 24.28 -2.88 14.53
N TYR A 75 23.53 -3.66 13.75
CA TYR A 75 23.52 -5.12 13.90
C TYR A 75 24.82 -5.81 13.44
N ARG A 76 25.56 -5.22 12.49
CA ARG A 76 26.90 -5.71 12.11
C ARG A 76 27.90 -5.61 13.26
N ASN A 77 27.79 -4.55 14.07
CA ASN A 77 28.73 -4.28 15.16
C ASN A 77 28.27 -4.87 16.50
N GLN A 78 27.11 -5.53 16.56
CA GLN A 78 26.63 -6.18 17.78
C GLN A 78 27.33 -7.53 18.01
N PRO A 79 27.75 -7.85 19.24
CA PRO A 79 28.29 -9.16 19.59
C PRO A 79 27.24 -10.26 19.37
N LYS A 80 27.66 -11.39 18.78
CA LYS A 80 26.81 -12.58 18.61
C LYS A 80 26.28 -13.02 19.99
N GLY A 81 24.98 -12.84 20.23
CA GLY A 81 24.33 -13.18 21.50
C GLY A 81 23.55 -12.05 22.19
N LYS A 82 23.66 -10.80 21.72
CA LYS A 82 22.94 -9.64 22.30
C LYS A 82 21.68 -9.20 21.55
N CYS A 83 21.30 -9.84 20.45
CA CYS A 83 20.05 -9.51 19.76
C CYS A 83 18.84 -9.90 20.64
N SER A 84 18.11 -8.88 21.08
CA SER A 84 16.86 -9.06 21.81
C SER A 84 15.77 -9.65 20.91
N ASN A 85 14.65 -10.07 21.50
CA ASN A 85 13.49 -10.51 20.73
C ASN A 85 12.89 -9.36 19.89
N GLU A 86 12.97 -8.13 20.37
CA GLU A 86 12.59 -6.92 19.63
C GLU A 86 13.49 -6.72 18.40
N ASP A 87 14.79 -6.94 18.52
CA ASP A 87 15.75 -6.88 17.41
C ASP A 87 15.44 -7.95 16.35
N LYS A 88 15.16 -9.18 16.80
CA LYS A 88 14.74 -10.26 15.92
C LYS A 88 13.45 -9.88 15.19
N ASN A 89 12.47 -9.27 15.87
CA ASN A 89 11.23 -8.80 15.26
C ASN A 89 11.45 -7.65 14.26
N HIS A 90 12.32 -6.69 14.57
CA HIS A 90 12.72 -5.63 13.65
C HIS A 90 13.36 -6.20 12.37
N ILE A 91 14.38 -7.04 12.52
CA ILE A 91 15.08 -7.68 11.39
C ILE A 91 14.08 -8.49 10.57
N ARG A 92 13.21 -9.25 11.22
CA ARG A 92 12.15 -10.01 10.54
C ARG A 92 11.24 -9.08 9.73
N ARG A 93 10.71 -8.02 10.33
CA ARG A 93 9.74 -7.16 9.67
C ARG A 93 10.32 -6.35 8.52
N PHE A 94 11.56 -5.88 8.64
CA PHE A 94 12.12 -4.90 7.72
C PHE A 94 13.21 -5.45 6.80
N HIS A 95 13.95 -6.48 7.23
CA HIS A 95 15.12 -7.02 6.52
C HIS A 95 14.98 -8.48 6.08
N GLN A 96 13.77 -9.06 6.14
CA GLN A 96 13.54 -10.40 5.63
C GLN A 96 13.71 -10.51 4.11
N PRO A 97 14.21 -11.66 3.63
CA PRO A 97 14.17 -12.06 2.22
C PRO A 97 12.79 -11.99 1.58
N HIS A 98 11.79 -12.36 2.36
CA HIS A 98 10.39 -12.33 1.99
C HIS A 98 9.61 -11.64 3.08
N TYR A 99 8.95 -10.54 2.73
CA TYR A 99 7.89 -10.02 3.56
C TYR A 99 6.81 -11.10 3.64
N PRO A 100 6.46 -11.64 4.81
CA PRO A 100 5.30 -12.49 4.93
C PRO A 100 4.14 -11.61 4.51
N ILE A 101 3.60 -11.88 3.33
CA ILE A 101 2.34 -11.27 2.91
C ILE A 101 1.37 -11.70 3.99
N HIS A 102 1.09 -10.80 4.93
CA HIS A 102 -0.06 -10.93 5.79
C HIS A 102 -1.24 -10.79 4.84
N TYR A 103 -1.68 -11.91 4.28
CA TYR A 103 -2.96 -12.01 3.65
C TYR A 103 -3.94 -11.62 4.75
N LYS A 104 -4.39 -10.36 4.76
CA LYS A 104 -5.67 -10.05 5.41
C LYS A 104 -6.62 -11.06 4.79
N ARG A 105 -7.07 -12.04 5.59
CA ARG A 105 -7.99 -13.07 5.13
C ARG A 105 -9.14 -12.31 4.49
N ASN A 106 -9.37 -12.59 3.21
CA ASN A 106 -10.43 -11.93 2.48
C ASN A 106 -11.73 -12.18 3.26
N PRO A 107 -12.48 -11.16 3.69
CA PRO A 107 -13.75 -11.36 4.40
C PRO A 107 -14.69 -12.30 3.62
N LEU A 108 -14.59 -12.28 2.29
CA LEU A 108 -15.29 -13.17 1.36
C LEU A 108 -14.88 -14.66 1.47
N GLN A 109 -13.91 -15.02 2.31
CA GLN A 109 -13.62 -16.42 2.65
C GLN A 109 -14.56 -16.98 3.72
N LYS A 110 -15.32 -16.13 4.42
CA LYS A 110 -16.20 -16.53 5.54
C LYS A 110 -17.68 -16.21 5.30
N SER A 111 -17.97 -15.20 4.49
CA SER A 111 -19.32 -14.68 4.21
C SER A 111 -19.38 -14.31 2.73
N GLU A 112 -20.51 -14.56 2.07
CA GLU A 112 -20.72 -14.13 0.68
C GLU A 112 -20.99 -12.61 0.60
N ASP A 113 -21.44 -12.02 1.71
CA ASP A 113 -21.76 -10.60 1.81
C ASP A 113 -20.70 -9.83 2.61
N VAL A 114 -20.43 -8.59 2.19
CA VAL A 114 -19.53 -7.64 2.86
C VAL A 114 -20.23 -6.30 3.02
N HIS A 115 -20.31 -5.82 4.26
CA HIS A 115 -20.77 -4.48 4.57
C HIS A 115 -19.60 -3.50 4.67
N VAL A 116 -19.71 -2.35 4.01
CA VAL A 116 -18.69 -1.29 4.01
C VAL A 116 -19.37 0.04 4.27
N GLU A 117 -19.00 0.71 5.36
CA GLU A 117 -19.44 2.06 5.68
C GLU A 117 -18.46 3.07 5.08
N VAL A 118 -19.00 4.09 4.40
CA VAL A 118 -18.22 5.13 3.75
C VAL A 118 -18.89 6.50 3.95
N VAL A 119 -18.11 7.57 3.81
CA VAL A 119 -18.65 8.92 3.82
C VAL A 119 -19.50 9.18 2.56
N PRO A 120 -20.43 10.14 2.54
CA PRO A 120 -21.17 10.48 1.33
C PRO A 120 -20.25 10.84 0.16
N GLY A 121 -20.53 10.34 -1.04
CA GLY A 121 -19.67 10.54 -2.21
C GLY A 121 -19.89 9.54 -3.34
N SER A 122 -19.07 9.65 -4.39
CA SER A 122 -19.07 8.72 -5.52
C SER A 122 -17.98 7.67 -5.34
N TYR A 123 -18.34 6.40 -5.45
CA TYR A 123 -17.46 5.25 -5.24
C TYR A 123 -17.51 4.30 -6.43
N ALA A 124 -16.35 3.71 -6.74
CA ALA A 124 -16.24 2.62 -7.70
C ALA A 124 -16.01 1.34 -6.89
N VAL A 125 -16.98 0.42 -6.95
CA VAL A 125 -16.93 -0.86 -6.26
C VAL A 125 -16.64 -1.94 -7.28
N THR A 126 -15.47 -2.56 -7.16
CA THR A 126 -15.03 -3.64 -8.06
C THR A 126 -15.00 -4.97 -7.30
N ALA A 127 -15.73 -5.96 -7.80
CA ALA A 127 -15.63 -7.35 -7.36
C ALA A 127 -14.96 -8.23 -8.42
N GLY A 128 -14.16 -9.18 -7.97
CA GLY A 128 -13.51 -10.13 -8.87
C GLY A 128 -12.83 -11.26 -8.10
N ARG A 129 -12.79 -12.44 -8.71
CA ARG A 129 -12.06 -13.58 -8.15
C ARG A 129 -10.56 -13.34 -8.27
N TRP A 130 -9.82 -13.68 -7.22
CA TRP A 130 -8.36 -13.59 -7.24
C TRP A 130 -7.79 -14.42 -8.40
N GLY A 131 -7.06 -13.76 -9.31
CA GLY A 131 -6.45 -14.40 -10.49
C GLY A 131 -7.37 -14.57 -11.71
N ALA A 132 -8.62 -14.11 -11.65
CA ALA A 132 -9.52 -14.09 -12.81
C ALA A 132 -9.37 -12.81 -13.63
N GLU A 133 -9.56 -12.93 -14.94
CA GLU A 133 -9.48 -11.82 -15.90
C GLU A 133 -10.73 -10.93 -15.85
N ARG A 134 -11.89 -11.48 -15.47
CA ARG A 134 -13.14 -10.74 -15.34
C ARG A 134 -13.28 -10.11 -13.96
N GLN A 135 -13.42 -8.78 -13.95
CA GLN A 135 -13.77 -7.98 -12.78
C GLN A 135 -15.03 -7.18 -13.14
N HIS A 136 -16.01 -7.18 -12.25
CA HIS A 136 -17.24 -6.40 -12.39
C HIS A 136 -17.11 -5.13 -11.54
N THR A 137 -17.29 -3.97 -12.16
CA THR A 137 -17.19 -2.67 -11.48
C THR A 137 -18.52 -1.92 -11.58
N HIS A 138 -19.04 -1.50 -10.43
CA HIS A 138 -20.19 -0.61 -10.32
C HIS A 138 -19.75 0.74 -9.78
N VAL A 139 -20.14 1.82 -10.46
CA VAL A 139 -19.99 3.18 -9.93
C VAL A 139 -21.30 3.56 -9.25
N VAL A 140 -21.22 3.88 -7.96
CA VAL A 140 -22.37 4.26 -7.13
C VAL A 140 -22.14 5.62 -6.51
N ARG A 141 -23.23 6.37 -6.38
CA ARG A 141 -23.25 7.61 -5.60
C ARG A 141 -24.04 7.35 -4.33
N ILE A 142 -23.42 7.63 -3.17
CA ILE A 142 -23.98 7.37 -1.85
C ILE A 142 -24.27 8.71 -1.17
N GLU A 143 -25.55 8.95 -0.89
CA GLU A 143 -26.01 10.11 -0.12
C GLU A 143 -26.01 9.82 1.40
N PRO A 144 -26.05 10.85 2.26
CA PRO A 144 -26.04 10.65 3.72
C PRO A 144 -27.19 9.75 4.19
N GLY A 145 -26.86 8.69 4.94
CA GLY A 145 -27.83 7.71 5.46
C GLY A 145 -28.36 6.71 4.43
N GLN A 146 -27.87 6.76 3.19
CA GLN A 146 -28.26 5.81 2.13
C GLN A 146 -27.49 4.49 2.28
N THR A 147 -28.19 3.38 2.06
CA THR A 147 -27.60 2.04 1.90
C THR A 147 -27.82 1.58 0.46
N VAL A 148 -26.78 1.01 -0.15
CA VAL A 148 -26.82 0.52 -1.54
C VAL A 148 -26.35 -0.92 -1.55
N ASP A 149 -27.25 -1.84 -1.92
CA ASP A 149 -26.92 -3.26 -2.09
C ASP A 149 -26.40 -3.51 -3.50
N LEU A 150 -25.23 -4.14 -3.60
CA LEU A 150 -24.59 -4.46 -4.87
C LEU A 150 -24.42 -5.96 -5.02
N ALA A 151 -25.02 -6.52 -6.06
CA ALA A 151 -24.84 -7.91 -6.45
C ALA A 151 -23.87 -8.01 -7.63
N PHE A 152 -22.83 -8.83 -7.47
CA PHE A 152 -21.86 -9.11 -8.53
C PHE A 152 -22.05 -10.54 -9.00
N ALA A 153 -22.44 -10.73 -10.26
CA ALA A 153 -22.35 -12.04 -10.89
C ALA A 153 -20.87 -12.31 -11.21
N ILE A 154 -20.25 -13.24 -10.47
CA ILE A 154 -18.82 -13.60 -10.61
C ILE A 154 -18.69 -14.88 -11.46
#